data_AF-A0A525CC09-F1
#
_entry.id   AF-A0A525CC09-F1
#
_cell.length_a   1.000
_cell.length_b   1.000
_cell.length_c   1.000
_cell.angle_alpha   90.00
_cell.angle_beta   90.00
_cell.angle_gamma   90.00
#
_symmetry.space_group_name_H-M   'P 1'
#
loop_
_entity.id
_entity.type
_entity.pdbx_description
1 polymer ?
#
loop_
_entity_poly.entity_id
_entity_poly.type
_entity_poly.pdbx_seq_one_letter_code
_entity_poly.pdbx_strand_id
1 'polypeptide(L)' 'MYALEFETTVHNGTISVPEQYKSKLGSRCKVIILQDDIPDTIPTEIKNRFLTKVSEQRNNLPANYKFSREELNER' A
#
# COMPACT_ATOMS: atom_id res chain seq x y z
N MET A 1 -11.00 31.25 -6.39
CA MET A 1 -10.26 29.98 -6.30
C MET A 1 -10.11 29.46 -7.73
N TYR A 2 -8.90 29.13 -8.17
CA TYR A 2 -8.64 28.65 -9.54
C TYR A 2 -7.92 27.29 -9.48
N ALA A 3 -8.13 26.46 -10.49
CA ALA A 3 -7.46 25.16 -10.63
C ALA A 3 -6.43 25.24 -11.76
N LEU A 4 -5.32 24.52 -11.61
CA LEU A 4 -4.32 24.35 -12.66
C LEU A 4 -4.35 22.88 -13.07
N GLU A 5 -4.68 22.64 -14.33
CA GLU A 5 -4.62 21.32 -14.94
C GLU A 5 -3.31 21.19 -15.72
N PHE A 6 -2.59 20.10 -15.49
CA PHE A 6 -1.36 19.80 -16.20
C PHE A 6 -1.12 18.29 -16.17
N GLU A 7 -0.49 17.80 -17.23
CA GLU A 7 -0.02 16.43 -17.32
C GLU A 7 1.38 16.33 -16.71
N THR A 8 1.60 15.26 -15.95
CA THR A 8 2.90 14.97 -15.32
C THR A 8 2.98 13.48 -15.01
N THR A 9 4.19 13.00 -14.78
CA THR A 9 4.44 11.63 -14.36
C THR A 9 4.61 11.57 -12.85
N VAL A 10 4.08 10.50 -12.24
CA VAL A 10 4.28 10.21 -10.82
C VAL A 10 5.56 9.40 -10.67
N HIS A 11 6.54 9.91 -9.91
CA HIS A 11 7.78 9.21 -9.61
C HIS A 11 7.89 8.98 -8.11
N ASN A 12 7.88 7.72 -7.67
CA ASN A 12 7.96 7.34 -6.25
C ASN A 12 6.95 8.10 -5.35
N GLY A 13 5.71 8.24 -5.83
CA GLY A 13 4.65 8.97 -5.12
C GLY A 13 4.81 10.50 -5.12
N THR A 14 5.79 11.04 -5.84
CA THR A 14 6.00 12.48 -5.98
C THR A 14 5.41 12.96 -7.32
N ILE A 15 4.57 14.00 -7.25
CA ILE A 15 4.02 14.71 -8.41
C ILE A 15 4.80 16.01 -8.57
N SER A 16 5.54 16.13 -9.67
CA SER A 16 6.30 17.34 -9.97
C SER A 16 5.42 18.35 -10.70
N VAL A 17 5.33 19.57 -10.14
CA VAL A 17 4.63 20.68 -10.78
C VAL A 17 5.55 21.32 -11.84
N PRO A 18 5.10 21.47 -13.10
CA PRO A 18 5.87 22.14 -14.14
C PRO A 18 6.26 23.58 -13.79
N GLU A 19 7.44 24.02 -14.24
CA GLU A 19 8.06 25.30 -13.85
C GLU A 19 7.15 26.51 -14.09
N GLN A 20 6.41 26.50 -15.20
CA GLN A 20 5.47 27.55 -15.61
C GLN A 20 4.33 27.81 -14.62
N TYR A 21 4.06 26.86 -13.72
CA TYR A 21 3.02 26.97 -12.70
C TYR A 21 3.59 27.31 -11.32
N LYS A 22 4.90 27.13 -11.09
CA LYS A 22 5.52 27.37 -9.78
C LYS A 22 5.38 28.82 -9.32
N SER A 23 5.52 29.79 -10.23
CA SER A 23 5.34 31.21 -9.92
C SER A 23 3.92 31.59 -9.50
N LYS A 24 2.93 30.76 -9.84
CA LYS A 24 1.51 30.95 -9.49
C LYS A 24 1.16 30.27 -8.17
N LEU A 25 2.01 29.38 -7.65
CA LEU A 25 1.77 28.65 -6.41
C LEU A 25 2.16 29.49 -5.18
N GLY A 26 1.26 29.57 -4.22
CA GLY A 26 1.57 30.05 -2.87
C GLY A 26 2.23 28.97 -2.01
N SER A 27 2.53 29.30 -0.76
CA SER A 27 3.11 28.35 0.22
C SER A 27 2.20 27.18 0.57
N ARG A 28 0.89 27.28 0.32
CA ARG A 28 -0.10 26.23 0.53
C ARG A 28 -0.98 26.10 -0.71
N CYS A 29 -1.21 24.87 -1.15
CA CYS A 29 -2.14 24.56 -2.23
C CYS A 29 -2.96 23.31 -1.88
N LYS A 30 -4.12 23.17 -2.51
CA LYS A 30 -4.96 21.97 -2.44
C LYS A 30 -4.78 21.21 -3.75
N VAL A 31 -4.48 19.93 -3.66
CA VAL A 31 -4.29 19.05 -4.83
C VAL A 31 -5.48 18.10 -4.92
N ILE A 32 -6.01 17.91 -6.13
CA ILE A 32 -7.02 16.92 -6.46
C ILE A 32 -6.38 15.96 -7.47
N ILE A 33 -6.35 14.67 -7.16
CA ILE A 33 -5.80 13.63 -8.04
C ILE A 33 -6.99 12.89 -8.62
N LEU A 34 -7.10 12.90 -9.95
CA LEU A 34 -8.07 12.12 -10.70
C LEU A 34 -7.30 11.01 -11.40
N GLN A 35 -7.77 9.78 -11.25
CA GLN A 35 -7.15 8.60 -11.83
C GLN A 35 -8.25 7.80 -12.51
N ASP A 36 -8.02 7.40 -13.76
CA ASP A 36 -8.88 6.45 -14.45
C ASP A 36 -8.80 5.09 -13.73
N ASP A 37 -9.89 4.31 -13.79
CA ASP A 37 -9.99 3.01 -13.12
C ASP A 37 -8.75 2.17 -13.41
N ILE A 38 -7.90 2.02 -12.39
CA ILE A 38 -6.78 1.08 -12.44
C ILE A 38 -7.43 -0.31 -12.37
N PRO A 39 -7.17 -1.23 -13.32
CA PRO A 39 -7.55 -2.61 -13.09
C PRO A 39 -6.88 -3.06 -11.78
N ASP A 40 -7.66 -3.60 -10.84
CA ASP A 40 -7.22 -4.16 -9.57
C ASP A 40 -6.31 -5.39 -9.80
N THR A 41 -5.17 -5.23 -10.45
CA THR A 41 -4.12 -6.24 -10.48
C THR A 41 -3.26 -6.02 -9.25
N ILE A 42 -3.81 -6.40 -8.08
CA ILE A 42 -2.98 -6.71 -6.93
C ILE A 42 -2.04 -7.84 -7.39
N PRO A 43 -0.71 -7.69 -7.37
CA PRO A 43 0.19 -8.75 -7.81
C PRO A 43 -0.03 -9.98 -6.93
N THR A 44 -0.54 -11.06 -7.52
CA THR A 44 -0.81 -12.35 -6.88
C THR A 44 0.42 -12.90 -6.15
N GLU A 45 1.61 -12.42 -6.52
CA GLU A 45 2.90 -12.76 -5.93
C GLU A 45 3.01 -12.42 -4.43
N ILE A 46 2.38 -11.34 -3.95
CA ILE A 46 2.52 -10.90 -2.54
C ILE A 46 1.80 -11.87 -1.59
N LYS A 47 0.63 -12.38 -1.98
CA LYS A 47 -0.12 -13.36 -1.17
C LYS A 47 0.63 -14.69 -1.05
N ASN A 48 1.22 -15.15 -2.16
CA ASN A 48 1.97 -16.40 -2.17
C ASN A 48 3.23 -16.34 -1.32
N ARG A 49 3.91 -15.19 -1.26
CA ARG A 49 5.14 -15.00 -0.47
C ARG A 49 4.92 -14.98 1.05
N PHE A 50 3.73 -14.56 1.50
CA PHE A 50 3.38 -14.58 2.91
C PHE A 50 3.03 -16.00 3.38
N LEU A 51 2.29 -16.76 2.57
CA LEU A 51 1.92 -18.15 2.87
C LEU A 51 3.14 -19.08 2.89
N THR A 52 4.12 -18.90 2.00
CA THR A 52 5.36 -19.69 2.02
C THR A 52 6.17 -19.47 3.30
N LYS A 53 6.36 -18.22 3.74
CA LYS A 53 7.08 -17.93 4.99
C LYS A 53 6.43 -18.55 6.23
N VAL A 54 5.10 -18.55 6.31
CA VAL A 54 4.36 -19.19 7.41
C VAL A 54 4.49 -20.71 7.37
N SER A 55 4.57 -21.30 6.17
CA SER A 55 4.73 -22.76 6.01
C SER A 55 6.15 -23.26 6.32
N GLU A 56 7.17 -22.41 6.16
CA GLU A 56 8.57 -22.73 6.46
C GLU A 56 8.85 -22.71 7.98
N GLN A 57 8.12 -21.88 8.74
CA GLN A 57 8.17 -21.83 10.21
C GLN A 57 7.24 -22.85 10.88
N ARG A 58 7.24 -24.10 10.41
CA ARG A 58 6.54 -25.18 11.11
C ARG A 58 7.35 -25.62 12.33
N ASN A 59 6.97 -25.09 13.50
CA ASN A 59 7.29 -25.76 14.76
C ASN A 59 6.64 -27.15 14.71
N ASN A 60 7.43 -28.22 14.85
CA ASN A 60 6.96 -29.59 14.84
C ASN A 60 6.09 -29.85 16.07
N LEU A 61 4.79 -29.56 15.95
CA LEU A 61 3.82 -29.92 16.98
C LEU A 61 3.57 -31.43 16.91
N PRO A 62 3.48 -32.13 18.05
CA PRO A 62 3.18 -33.55 18.07
C PRO A 62 1.80 -33.80 17.46
N ALA A 63 1.59 -34.98 16.86
CA ALA A 63 0.37 -35.32 16.11
C ALA A 63 -0.94 -35.16 16.89
N ASN A 64 -0.87 -35.14 18.23
CA ASN A 64 -2.01 -34.98 19.14
C ASN A 64 -2.06 -33.61 19.84
N TYR A 65 -1.34 -32.60 19.33
CA TYR A 65 -1.33 -31.27 19.94
C TYR A 65 -2.66 -30.55 19.68
N LYS A 66 -3.43 -30.31 20.74
CA LYS A 66 -4.67 -29.55 20.70
C LYS A 66 -4.44 -28.20 21.36
N PHE A 67 -4.59 -27.13 20.58
CA PHE A 67 -4.61 -25.77 21.12
C PHE A 67 -5.89 -25.62 21.97
N SER A 68 -5.74 -25.52 23.28
CA SER A 68 -6.84 -25.10 24.15
C SER A 68 -6.91 -23.57 24.10
N ARG A 69 -8.13 -23.02 23.97
CA ARG A 69 -8.30 -21.55 23.94
C ARG A 69 -8.06 -20.95 25.33
N GLU A 70 -8.28 -21.76 26.35
CA GLU A 70 -8.13 -21.42 27.76
C GLU A 70 -6.66 -21.13 28.10
N GLU A 71 -5.69 -21.98 27.71
CA GLU A 71 -4.26 -21.75 27.98
C GLU A 71 -3.68 -20.51 27.26
N LEU A 72 -4.28 -20.12 26.12
CA LEU A 72 -3.80 -18.98 25.34
C LEU A 72 -4.18 -17.63 25.96
N ASN A 73 -5.28 -17.60 26.71
CA ASN A 73 -5.75 -16.41 27.43
C ASN A 73 -5.11 -16.25 28.80
N GLU A 74 -4.49 -17.30 29.34
CA GLU A 74 -3.76 -17.26 30.62
C GLU A 74 -2.30 -16.77 30.48
N ARG A 75 -1.81 -16.55 29.24
CA ARG A 75 -0.51 -15.95 28.94
C ARG A 75 -0.63 -14.48 28.57
#